data_AF-A0A6N8ENY0-F1
#
_entry.id   AF-A0A6N8ENY0-F1
#
_cell.length_a   1.000
_cell.length_b   1.000
_cell.length_c   1.000
_cell.angle_alpha   90.00
_cell.angle_beta   90.00
_cell.angle_gamma   90.00
#
_symmetry.space_group_name_H-M   'P 1'
#
loop_
_entity.id
_entity.type
_entity.pdbx_description
1 polymer ?
#
loop_
_entity_poly.entity_id
_entity_poly.type
_entity_poly.pdbx_seq_one_letter_code
_entity_poly.pdbx_strand_id
1 'polypeptide(L)'
;MQKRDTDAARTRLAACLAEERRIEGQKDTLIAQMEENRTLLGTMREDVAQDPALWNGYRHWLPLAQAELERLDEALAQAEAESARARAVLMGRVREEEGTKTILTHHQQKQAQHAQRQEQAMLDERAQYHALAYEEL
;
A
#
# COMPACT_ATOMS: atom_id res chain seq x y z
N MET A 1 -18.89 1.89 7.07
CA MET A 1 -18.56 0.77 6.15
C MET A 1 -17.33 1.15 5.33
N GLN A 2 -17.40 2.18 4.47
CA GLN A 2 -16.28 2.64 3.62
C GLN A 2 -14.91 2.81 4.31
N LYS A 3 -14.81 3.49 5.46
CA LYS A 3 -13.52 3.59 6.20
C LYS A 3 -12.93 2.22 6.57
N ARG A 4 -13.78 1.28 7.00
CA ARG A 4 -13.35 -0.10 7.32
C ARG A 4 -12.86 -0.83 6.07
N ASP A 5 -13.49 -0.57 4.93
CA ASP A 5 -13.12 -1.17 3.64
C ASP A 5 -11.78 -0.61 3.11
N THR A 6 -11.54 0.70 3.26
CA THR A 6 -10.25 1.33 2.96
C THR A 6 -9.14 0.80 3.89
N ASP A 7 -9.41 0.66 5.18
CA ASP A 7 -8.44 0.13 6.15
C ASP A 7 -8.12 -1.34 5.89
N ALA A 8 -9.11 -2.15 5.52
CA ALA A 8 -8.88 -3.53 5.09
C ALA A 8 -8.01 -3.60 3.82
N ALA A 9 -8.23 -2.71 2.86
CA ALA A 9 -7.41 -2.62 1.65
C ALA A 9 -5.96 -2.18 1.96
N ARG A 10 -5.76 -1.26 2.91
CA ARG A 10 -4.43 -0.87 3.40
C ARG A 10 -3.70 -2.03 4.05
N THR A 11 -4.37 -2.74 4.96
CA THR A 11 -3.80 -3.93 5.63
C THR A 11 -3.41 -5.00 4.63
N ARG A 12 -4.24 -5.24 3.61
CA ARG A 12 -3.93 -6.20 2.54
C ARG A 12 -2.70 -5.76 1.73
N LEU A 13 -2.62 -4.49 1.33
CA LEU A 13 -1.44 -3.98 0.63
C LEU A 13 -0.17 -4.11 1.48
N ALA A 14 -0.26 -3.79 2.79
CA ALA A 14 0.87 -3.94 3.70
C ALA A 14 1.35 -5.41 3.79
N ALA A 15 0.43 -6.37 3.81
CA ALA A 15 0.76 -7.79 3.79
C ALA A 15 1.46 -8.20 2.49
N CYS A 16 0.98 -7.75 1.33
CA CYS A 16 1.65 -8.02 0.04
C CYS A 16 3.07 -7.45 0.00
N LEU A 17 3.27 -6.22 0.45
CA LEU A 17 4.61 -5.59 0.49
C LEU A 17 5.55 -6.26 1.49
N ALA A 18 5.01 -6.79 2.60
CA ALA A 18 5.81 -7.56 3.56
C ALA A 18 6.27 -8.89 2.95
N GLU A 19 5.44 -9.52 2.13
CA GLU A 19 5.77 -10.76 1.44
C GLU A 19 6.85 -10.56 0.36
N GLU A 20 6.76 -9.48 -0.44
CA GLU A 20 7.83 -9.09 -1.37
C GLU A 20 9.18 -8.97 -0.65
N ARG A 21 9.23 -8.18 0.41
CA ARG A 21 10.46 -7.98 1.20
C ARG A 21 10.99 -9.26 1.80
N ARG A 22 10.09 -10.17 2.21
CA ARG A 22 10.46 -11.48 2.75
C ARG A 22 11.16 -12.31 1.67
N ILE A 23 10.64 -12.32 0.45
CA ILE A 23 11.23 -13.03 -0.69
C ILE A 23 12.55 -12.38 -1.12
N GLU A 24 12.61 -11.06 -1.22
CA GLU A 24 13.84 -10.31 -1.49
C GLU A 24 14.94 -10.66 -0.47
N GLY A 25 14.63 -10.65 0.83
CA GLY A 25 15.59 -11.02 1.85
C GLY A 25 16.08 -12.48 1.76
N GLN A 26 15.22 -13.40 1.30
CA GLN A 26 15.64 -14.78 1.01
C GLN A 26 16.61 -14.85 -0.17
N LYS A 27 16.36 -14.08 -1.23
CA LYS A 27 17.25 -13.99 -2.40
C LYS A 27 18.59 -13.39 -2.01
N ASP A 28 18.59 -12.27 -1.31
CA ASP A 28 19.82 -11.60 -0.85
C ASP A 28 20.68 -12.54 0.00
N THR A 29 20.04 -13.29 0.90
CA THR A 29 20.72 -14.30 1.73
C THR A 29 21.33 -15.41 0.87
N LEU A 30 20.58 -15.93 -0.10
CA LEU A 30 21.06 -17.00 -0.98
C LEU A 30 22.21 -16.53 -1.87
N ILE A 31 22.11 -15.32 -2.44
CA ILE A 31 23.16 -14.69 -3.24
C ILE A 31 24.42 -14.52 -2.39
N ALA A 32 24.29 -14.00 -1.16
CA ALA A 32 25.41 -13.85 -0.25
C ALA A 32 26.09 -15.20 0.05
N GLN A 33 25.31 -16.27 0.29
CA GLN A 33 25.86 -17.62 0.47
C GLN A 33 26.59 -18.13 -0.77
N MET A 34 26.06 -17.85 -1.98
CA MET A 34 26.71 -18.22 -3.24
C MET A 34 28.04 -17.49 -3.42
N GLU A 35 28.10 -16.20 -3.09
CA GLU A 35 29.32 -15.39 -3.15
C GLU A 35 30.34 -15.81 -2.09
N GLU A 36 29.91 -16.09 -0.86
CA GLU A 36 30.75 -16.58 0.22
C GLU A 36 31.38 -17.93 -0.15
N ASN A 37 30.58 -18.89 -0.60
CA ASN A 37 31.07 -20.20 -1.04
C ASN A 37 32.01 -20.09 -2.25
N ARG A 38 31.72 -19.19 -3.21
CA ARG A 38 32.62 -18.92 -4.34
C ARG A 38 33.96 -18.37 -3.86
N THR A 39 33.93 -17.43 -2.92
CA THR A 39 35.14 -16.81 -2.36
C THR A 39 35.97 -17.81 -1.55
N LEU A 40 35.30 -18.63 -0.74
CA LEU A 40 35.93 -19.70 0.04
C LEU A 40 36.71 -20.65 -0.86
N LEU A 41 36.11 -21.13 -1.95
CA LEU A 41 36.78 -22.02 -2.90
C LEU A 41 37.95 -21.35 -3.64
N GLY A 42 37.85 -20.04 -3.90
CA GLY A 42 38.93 -19.28 -4.53
C GLY A 42 40.08 -18.89 -3.60
N THR A 43 39.89 -18.96 -2.28
CA THR A 43 40.87 -18.52 -1.26
C THR A 43 41.44 -19.66 -0.42
N MET A 44 40.87 -20.87 -0.51
CA MET A 44 41.40 -22.06 0.13
C MET A 44 42.82 -22.38 -0.37
N ARG A 45 43.68 -22.81 0.56
CA ARG A 45 44.99 -23.36 0.19
C ARG A 45 44.80 -24.60 -0.69
N GLU A 46 45.71 -24.86 -1.63
CA GLU A 46 45.60 -25.94 -2.63
C GLU A 46 45.32 -27.33 -2.01
N ASP A 47 45.84 -27.59 -0.82
CA ASP A 47 45.65 -28.82 -0.05
C ASP A 47 44.22 -29.01 0.51
N VAL A 48 43.48 -27.92 0.77
CA VAL A 48 42.07 -27.96 1.20
C VAL A 48 41.13 -27.86 -0.01
N ALA A 49 41.51 -27.09 -1.04
CA ALA A 49 40.78 -27.01 -2.30
C ALA A 49 40.74 -28.35 -3.06
N GLN A 50 41.72 -29.23 -2.79
CA GLN A 50 41.76 -30.60 -3.31
C GLN A 50 40.94 -31.60 -2.48
N ASP A 51 40.28 -31.20 -1.38
CA ASP A 51 39.33 -32.08 -0.69
C ASP A 51 38.15 -32.40 -1.62
N PRO A 52 38.04 -33.65 -2.11
CA PRO A 52 36.99 -34.01 -3.05
C PRO A 52 35.60 -33.88 -2.43
N ALA A 53 35.45 -34.00 -1.10
CA ALA A 53 34.16 -33.90 -0.43
C ALA A 53 33.62 -32.46 -0.49
N LEU A 54 34.47 -31.46 -0.24
CA LEU A 54 34.10 -30.04 -0.31
C LEU A 54 33.76 -29.64 -1.75
N TRP A 55 34.60 -30.04 -2.72
CA TRP A 55 34.35 -29.73 -4.14
C TRP A 55 33.09 -30.40 -4.68
N ASN A 56 32.87 -31.69 -4.37
CA ASN A 56 31.67 -32.40 -4.79
C ASN A 56 30.41 -31.85 -4.10
N GLY A 57 30.52 -31.47 -2.82
CA GLY A 57 29.45 -30.81 -2.08
C GLY A 57 29.02 -29.50 -2.74
N TYR A 58 29.98 -28.63 -3.05
CA TYR A 58 29.69 -27.37 -3.75
C TYR A 58 29.14 -27.60 -5.16
N ARG A 59 29.70 -28.54 -5.92
CA ARG A 59 29.22 -28.88 -7.27
C ARG A 59 27.77 -29.37 -7.28
N HIS A 60 27.34 -30.08 -6.23
CA HIS A 60 25.95 -30.51 -6.08
C HIS A 60 25.05 -29.40 -5.54
N TRP A 61 25.57 -28.57 -4.63
CA TRP A 61 24.82 -27.47 -4.02
C TRP A 61 24.55 -26.32 -5.00
N LEU A 62 25.53 -25.92 -5.83
CA LEU A 62 25.43 -24.73 -6.68
C LEU A 62 24.24 -24.78 -7.66
N PRO A 63 23.97 -25.89 -8.39
CA PRO A 63 22.79 -25.98 -9.24
C PRO A 63 21.48 -25.91 -8.46
N LEU A 64 21.42 -26.45 -7.23
CA LEU A 64 20.24 -26.37 -6.38
C LEU A 64 20.00 -24.93 -5.90
N ALA A 65 21.07 -24.21 -5.54
CA ALA A 65 21.01 -22.80 -5.19
C ALA A 65 20.56 -21.93 -6.38
N GLN A 66 21.05 -22.22 -7.59
CA GLN A 66 20.61 -21.52 -8.81
C GLN A 66 19.12 -21.77 -9.11
N ALA A 67 18.67 -23.01 -9.04
CA ALA A 67 17.25 -23.35 -9.23
C ALA A 67 16.35 -22.70 -8.16
N GLU A 68 16.82 -22.64 -6.90
CA GLU A 68 16.10 -21.96 -5.84
C GLU A 68 16.05 -20.44 -6.06
N LEU A 69 17.12 -19.84 -6.60
CA LEU A 69 17.12 -18.42 -6.95
C LEU A 69 16.11 -18.11 -8.07
N GLU A 70 16.07 -18.94 -9.12
CA GLU A 70 15.06 -18.82 -10.20
C GLU A 70 13.64 -18.97 -9.65
N ARG A 71 13.42 -19.93 -8.75
CA ARG A 71 12.12 -20.11 -8.08
C ARG A 71 11.73 -18.89 -7.24
N LEU A 72 12.69 -18.27 -6.56
CA LEU A 72 12.47 -17.04 -5.78
C LEU A 72 12.24 -15.82 -6.68
N ASP A 73 12.87 -15.76 -7.87
CA ASP A 73 12.60 -14.73 -8.88
C ASP A 73 11.15 -14.80 -9.39
N GLU A 74 10.68 -16.00 -9.73
CA GLU A 74 9.29 -16.22 -10.15
C GLU A 74 8.30 -15.86 -9.02
N ALA A 75 8.60 -16.27 -7.79
CA ALA A 75 7.79 -15.93 -6.62
C ALA A 75 7.74 -14.42 -6.36
N LEU A 76 8.87 -13.72 -6.54
CA LEU A 76 8.93 -12.26 -6.40
C LEU A 76 8.08 -11.57 -7.47
N ALA A 77 8.20 -11.97 -8.73
CA ALA A 77 7.40 -11.42 -9.82
C ALA A 77 5.89 -11.62 -9.58
N GLN A 78 5.51 -12.77 -9.01
CA GLN A 78 4.12 -13.01 -8.61
C GLN A 78 3.69 -12.08 -7.46
N ALA A 79 4.53 -11.93 -6.42
CA ALA A 79 4.25 -11.06 -5.29
C ALA A 79 4.10 -9.58 -5.72
N GLU A 80 4.96 -9.11 -6.61
CA GLU A 80 4.88 -7.77 -7.23
C GLU A 80 3.57 -7.58 -8.00
N ALA A 81 3.15 -8.58 -8.77
CA ALA A 81 1.87 -8.53 -9.46
C ALA A 81 0.67 -8.51 -8.48
N GLU A 82 0.80 -9.15 -7.32
CA GLU A 82 -0.22 -9.11 -6.26
C GLU A 82 -0.25 -7.77 -5.53
N SER A 83 0.89 -7.16 -5.21
CA SER A 83 0.91 -5.84 -4.58
C SER A 83 0.43 -4.75 -5.53
N ALA A 84 0.75 -4.84 -6.83
CA ALA A 84 0.25 -3.92 -7.84
C ALA A 84 -1.29 -3.97 -7.90
N ARG A 85 -1.86 -5.17 -7.86
CA ARG A 85 -3.32 -5.38 -7.78
C ARG A 85 -3.89 -4.82 -6.47
N ALA A 86 -3.28 -5.11 -5.32
CA ALA A 86 -3.72 -4.58 -4.03
C ALA A 86 -3.67 -3.05 -3.97
N ARG A 87 -2.64 -2.43 -4.58
CA ARG A 87 -2.47 -0.99 -4.69
C ARG A 87 -3.57 -0.36 -5.55
N ALA A 88 -3.89 -0.97 -6.69
CA ALA A 88 -4.99 -0.51 -7.54
C ALA A 88 -6.32 -0.54 -6.80
N VAL A 89 -6.60 -1.60 -6.03
CA VAL A 89 -7.80 -1.71 -5.19
C VAL A 89 -7.84 -0.60 -4.14
N LEU A 90 -6.75 -0.39 -3.41
CA LEU A 90 -6.68 0.68 -2.40
C LEU A 90 -6.94 2.06 -3.02
N MET A 91 -6.31 2.37 -4.15
CA MET A 91 -6.52 3.65 -4.84
C MET A 91 -7.96 3.82 -5.31
N GLY A 92 -8.61 2.75 -5.77
CA GLY A 92 -10.04 2.75 -6.08
C GLY A 92 -10.90 3.11 -4.86
N ARG A 93 -10.65 2.45 -3.72
CA ARG A 93 -11.38 2.72 -2.47
C ARG A 93 -11.18 4.14 -1.94
N VAL A 94 -9.96 4.66 -2.01
CA VAL A 94 -9.67 6.05 -1.61
C VAL A 94 -10.46 7.04 -2.47
N ARG A 95 -10.50 6.84 -3.79
CA ARG A 95 -11.30 7.70 -4.69
C ARG A 95 -12.79 7.64 -4.39
N GLU A 96 -13.33 6.46 -4.10
CA GLU A 96 -14.73 6.29 -3.69
C GLU A 96 -15.04 7.04 -2.38
N GLU A 97 -14.13 6.97 -1.40
CA GLU A 97 -14.25 7.68 -0.13
C GLU A 97 -14.20 9.21 -0.32
N GLU A 98 -13.26 9.70 -1.13
CA GLU A 98 -13.14 11.12 -1.48
C GLU A 98 -14.36 11.66 -2.25
N GLY A 99 -14.89 10.89 -3.19
CA GLY A 99 -16.12 11.21 -3.91
C GLY A 99 -17.31 11.33 -2.96
N THR A 100 -17.47 10.36 -2.06
CA THR A 100 -18.54 10.37 -1.05
C THR A 100 -18.41 11.58 -0.11
N LYS A 101 -17.18 11.88 0.35
CA LYS A 101 -16.91 13.04 1.20
C LYS A 101 -17.28 14.35 0.51
N THR A 102 -16.92 14.52 -0.76
CA THR A 102 -17.25 15.70 -1.56
C THR A 102 -18.76 15.93 -1.65
N ILE A 103 -19.53 14.86 -1.93
CA ILE A 103 -20.99 14.93 -2.00
C ILE A 103 -21.59 15.34 -0.66
N LEU A 104 -21.12 14.74 0.44
CA LEU A 104 -21.58 15.07 1.79
C LEU A 104 -21.30 16.53 2.16
N THR A 105 -20.10 17.03 1.88
CA THR A 105 -19.73 18.43 2.16
C THR A 105 -20.60 19.40 1.36
N HIS A 106 -20.83 19.12 0.08
CA HIS A 106 -21.70 19.95 -0.75
C HIS A 106 -23.16 19.93 -0.27
N HIS A 107 -23.66 18.79 0.18
CA HIS A 107 -25.00 18.70 0.78
C HIS A 107 -25.12 19.53 2.06
N GLN A 108 -24.14 19.43 2.96
CA GLN A 108 -24.09 20.24 4.19
C GLN A 108 -24.02 21.74 3.90
N GLN A 109 -23.23 22.16 2.92
CA GLN A 109 -23.16 23.56 2.49
C GLN A 109 -24.50 24.05 1.96
N LYS A 110 -25.19 23.26 1.13
CA LYS A 110 -26.53 23.59 0.66
C LYS A 110 -27.54 23.72 1.79
N GLN A 111 -27.52 22.80 2.76
CA GLN A 111 -28.39 22.88 3.94
C GLN A 111 -28.12 24.14 4.76
N ALA A 112 -26.85 24.47 5.00
CA ALA A 112 -26.46 25.68 5.72
C ALA A 112 -26.91 26.96 4.99
N GLN A 113 -26.74 27.01 3.66
CA GLN A 113 -27.21 28.14 2.85
C GLN A 113 -28.74 28.28 2.88
N HIS A 114 -29.48 27.17 2.83
CA HIS A 114 -30.94 27.20 2.95
C HIS A 114 -31.38 27.70 4.32
N ALA A 115 -30.76 27.23 5.40
CA ALA A 115 -31.04 27.69 6.77
C ALA A 115 -30.76 29.19 6.92
N GLN A 116 -29.62 29.66 6.43
CA GLN A 116 -29.25 31.08 6.48
C GLN A 116 -30.23 31.97 5.69
N ARG A 117 -30.69 31.52 4.51
CA ARG A 117 -31.70 32.25 3.73
C ARG A 117 -33.04 32.31 4.44
N GLN A 118 -33.46 31.24 5.11
CA GLN A 118 -34.70 31.22 5.89
C GLN A 118 -34.62 32.17 7.10
N GLU A 119 -33.48 32.17 7.80
CA GLU A 119 -33.25 33.09 8.91
C GLU A 119 -33.26 34.55 8.44
N GLN A 120 -32.58 34.86 7.33
CA GLN A 120 -32.59 36.20 6.76
C GLN A 120 -34.00 36.64 6.35
N ALA A 121 -34.77 35.78 5.70
CA ALA A 121 -36.15 36.08 5.30
C ALA A 121 -37.04 36.38 6.53
N MET A 122 -36.91 35.60 7.61
CA MET A 122 -37.61 35.84 8.87
C MET A 122 -37.23 37.18 9.52
N LEU A 123 -35.94 37.55 9.49
CA LEU A 123 -35.47 38.83 10.00
C LEU A 123 -36.00 40.01 9.17
N ASP A 124 -35.99 39.86 7.84
CA ASP A 124 -36.49 40.87 6.91
C ASP A 124 -38.00 41.07 7.07
N GLU A 125 -38.79 40.00 7.18
CA GLU A 125 -40.23 40.06 7.47
C GLU A 125 -40.49 40.80 8.78
N ARG A 126 -39.74 40.46 9.84
CA ARG A 126 -39.89 41.13 11.15
C ARG A 126 -39.53 42.61 11.08
N ALA A 127 -38.50 42.98 10.32
CA ALA A 127 -38.13 44.37 10.12
C ALA A 127 -39.22 45.17 9.37
N GLN A 128 -39.85 44.57 8.35
CA GLN A 128 -40.97 45.19 7.63
C GLN A 128 -42.17 45.43 8.53
N TYR A 129 -42.55 44.46 9.36
CA TYR A 129 -43.63 44.65 10.34
C TYR A 129 -43.34 45.79 11.33
N HIS A 130 -42.10 45.91 11.81
CA HIS A 130 -41.72 47.03 12.67
C HIS A 130 -41.80 48.37 11.96
N ALA A 131 -41.35 48.47 10.70
CA ALA A 131 -41.40 49.71 9.93
C ALA A 131 -42.83 50.21 9.72
N LEU A 132 -43.76 49.33 9.34
CA LEU A 132 -45.17 49.67 9.16
C LEU A 132 -45.83 50.13 10.47
N ALA A 133 -45.53 49.46 11.59
CA ALA A 133 -46.06 49.85 12.89
C ALA A 133 -45.57 51.22 13.39
N TYR A 134 -44.42 51.70 12.89
CA TYR A 134 -43.91 53.04 13.18
C TYR A 134 -44.48 54.13 12.25
N GLU A 135 -44.97 53.78 11.06
CA GLU A 135 -45.63 54.73 10.13
C GLU A 135 -47.09 55.03 10.50
N GLU A 136 -47.73 54.19 11.33
CA GLU A 136 -49.11 54.38 11.81
C GLU A 136 -49.23 55.22 13.11
N LEU A 137 -48.13 55.80 13.61
CA LEU A 137 -48.06 56.71 14.77
C LEU A 137 -47.76 58.16 14.35
#